data_AF-A0A821TCB1-F1
#
_entry.id   AF-A0A821TCB1-F1
#
_cell.length_a   1.000
_cell.length_b   1.000
_cell.length_c   1.000
_cell.angle_alpha   90.00
_cell.angle_beta   90.00
_cell.angle_gamma   90.00
#
_symmetry.space_group_name_H-M   'P 1'
#
loop_
_entity.id
_entity.type
_entity.pdbx_description
1 polymer ?
#
loop_
_entity_poly.entity_id
_entity_poly.type
_entity_poly.pdbx_seq_one_letter_code
_entity_poly.pdbx_strand_id
1 'polypeptide(L)'
;MQDTGFQFAYNEIETVPNRFEASDVVLSRDGHVMYVVFDNTYQIGAICTSLGRSFNCTDRLLDWPDLSLNKKKSGFEGMAYNPMSGTYFVVQEAIETNTKNLYKANVFEIIINPKDSTPIRLVESCLANWDFGSDNKGFEGLEFVFHRSSGQTYLLGLCEANKCDHKSASNNDGRIVVLEKKTATTKKPCSWEPVSTFDLPSSVYFNDYSAISIYHQESHELPTYVAVTSQENSQVWIGLIEELDQAPFFDLSSLDKSTIYDLPRTTETASDCQVKYCNIEGVAWRGKNQLILVSDRAKDDEDIHCIDKDQSVHYVVLPEHLTD
;
A
#
# COMPACT_ATOMS: atom_id res chain seq x y z
N MET A 1 -6.29 15.79 -9.87
CA MET A 1 -6.55 14.56 -10.66
C MET A 1 -7.97 14.56 -11.21
N GLN A 2 -8.30 13.64 -12.12
CA GLN A 2 -9.67 13.41 -12.61
C GLN A 2 -10.22 12.08 -12.06
N ASP A 3 -11.42 12.12 -11.46
CA ASP A 3 -12.19 10.93 -11.11
C ASP A 3 -12.77 10.34 -12.40
N THR A 4 -12.52 9.05 -12.66
CA THR A 4 -13.09 8.37 -13.84
C THR A 4 -14.59 8.05 -13.68
N GLY A 5 -15.12 8.20 -12.46
CA GLY A 5 -16.45 7.75 -12.08
C GLY A 5 -16.54 6.23 -11.84
N PHE A 6 -15.44 5.48 -12.03
CA PHE A 6 -15.38 4.08 -11.65
C PHE A 6 -15.21 3.98 -10.13
N GLN A 7 -16.16 3.32 -9.50
CA GLN A 7 -16.15 2.95 -8.10
C GLN A 7 -16.67 1.53 -7.97
N PHE A 8 -16.00 0.72 -7.15
CA PHE A 8 -16.48 -0.60 -6.76
C PHE A 8 -16.55 -0.64 -5.24
N ALA A 9 -17.77 -0.71 -4.69
CA ALA A 9 -17.97 -0.80 -3.26
C ALA A 9 -17.79 -2.26 -2.80
N TYR A 10 -17.11 -2.49 -1.69
CA TYR A 10 -16.83 -3.86 -1.23
C TYR A 10 -18.08 -4.65 -0.83
N ASN A 11 -19.18 -3.97 -0.51
CA ASN A 11 -20.49 -4.59 -0.28
C ASN A 11 -21.11 -5.22 -1.55
N GLU A 12 -20.52 -5.00 -2.73
CA GLU A 12 -20.90 -5.69 -3.95
C GLU A 12 -20.30 -7.12 -4.03
N ILE A 13 -19.27 -7.43 -3.22
CA ILE A 13 -18.62 -8.75 -3.19
C ILE A 13 -19.53 -9.79 -2.50
N GLU A 14 -20.20 -9.41 -1.41
CA GLU A 14 -21.13 -10.27 -0.67
C GLU A 14 -22.38 -9.52 -0.23
N THR A 15 -23.53 -10.20 -0.24
CA THR A 15 -24.87 -9.63 0.05
C THR A 15 -25.14 -9.29 1.52
N VAL A 16 -24.12 -9.34 2.38
CA VAL A 16 -24.24 -9.01 3.82
C VAL A 16 -23.47 -7.72 4.06
N PRO A 17 -23.99 -6.75 4.83
CA PRO A 17 -23.24 -5.55 5.19
C PRO A 17 -22.05 -5.94 6.06
N ASN A 18 -20.93 -6.21 5.41
CA ASN A 18 -19.63 -6.42 6.02
C ASN A 18 -18.91 -5.06 6.04
N ARG A 19 -18.30 -4.77 7.19
CA ARG A 19 -17.41 -3.62 7.33
C ARG A 19 -16.08 -4.01 6.70
N PHE A 20 -15.59 -3.21 5.77
CA PHE A 20 -14.28 -3.42 5.15
C PHE A 20 -13.44 -2.17 5.34
N GLU A 21 -12.27 -2.34 5.91
CA GLU A 21 -11.35 -1.25 6.22
C GLU A 21 -10.10 -1.49 5.39
N ALA A 22 -10.10 -1.00 4.14
CA ALA A 22 -9.07 -1.33 3.17
C ALA A 22 -7.83 -0.48 3.39
N SER A 23 -6.67 -1.13 3.48
CA SER A 23 -5.41 -0.45 3.76
C SER A 23 -4.50 -0.33 2.54
N ASP A 24 -4.40 -1.37 1.71
CA ASP A 24 -3.55 -1.31 0.51
C ASP A 24 -4.04 -2.23 -0.62
N VAL A 25 -3.52 -2.00 -1.83
CA VAL A 25 -3.91 -2.68 -3.05
C VAL A 25 -2.71 -2.98 -3.95
N VAL A 26 -2.69 -4.16 -4.57
CA VAL A 26 -1.75 -4.50 -5.64
C VAL A 26 -2.47 -5.13 -6.83
N LEU A 27 -1.90 -4.97 -8.02
CA LEU A 27 -2.38 -5.70 -9.20
C LEU A 27 -1.77 -7.09 -9.31
N SER A 28 -2.55 -8.04 -9.81
CA SER A 28 -2.05 -9.30 -10.30
C SER A 28 -1.07 -9.06 -11.46
N ARG A 29 -0.18 -10.04 -11.70
CA ARG A 29 0.82 -9.96 -12.77
C ARG A 29 0.23 -9.63 -14.15
N ASP A 30 -0.96 -10.14 -14.43
CA ASP A 30 -1.67 -9.91 -15.70
C ASP A 30 -2.60 -8.68 -15.69
N GLY A 31 -2.66 -7.93 -14.58
CA GLY A 31 -3.49 -6.74 -14.41
C GLY A 31 -5.00 -7.01 -14.40
N HIS A 32 -5.43 -8.27 -14.30
CA HIS A 32 -6.84 -8.65 -14.32
C HIS A 32 -7.53 -8.55 -12.97
N VAL A 33 -6.78 -8.67 -11.88
CA VAL A 33 -7.30 -8.70 -10.51
C VAL A 33 -6.53 -7.71 -9.67
N MET A 34 -7.25 -6.98 -8.83
CA MET A 34 -6.73 -6.17 -7.73
C MET A 34 -6.85 -7.02 -6.48
N TYR A 35 -5.75 -7.16 -5.75
CA TYR A 35 -5.74 -7.75 -4.42
C TYR A 35 -5.70 -6.64 -3.39
N VAL A 36 -6.72 -6.59 -2.54
CA VAL A 36 -6.90 -5.57 -1.51
C VAL A 36 -6.77 -6.24 -0.14
N VAL A 37 -5.92 -5.68 0.73
CA VAL A 37 -5.83 -6.08 2.14
C VAL A 37 -6.68 -5.16 2.99
N PHE A 38 -7.16 -5.68 4.11
CA PHE A 38 -7.99 -4.94 5.05
C PHE A 38 -7.39 -5.03 6.46
N ASP A 39 -7.48 -3.99 7.28
CA ASP A 39 -7.00 -3.96 8.68
C ASP A 39 -7.92 -4.80 9.62
N ASN A 40 -9.18 -4.96 9.23
CA ASN A 40 -10.22 -5.45 10.13
C ASN A 40 -10.59 -6.92 9.91
N THR A 41 -10.06 -7.55 8.86
CA THR A 41 -10.35 -8.95 8.52
C THR A 41 -9.14 -9.67 7.94
N TYR A 42 -8.99 -10.95 8.31
CA TYR A 42 -8.05 -11.89 7.69
C TYR A 42 -8.62 -12.43 6.36
N GLN A 43 -8.95 -11.52 5.46
CA GLN A 43 -9.39 -11.84 4.10
C GLN A 43 -8.68 -10.90 3.14
N ILE A 44 -8.48 -11.35 1.90
CA ILE A 44 -7.99 -10.51 0.81
C ILE A 44 -9.11 -10.35 -0.20
N GLY A 45 -9.46 -9.11 -0.54
CA GLY A 45 -10.39 -8.82 -1.62
C GLY A 45 -9.73 -9.12 -2.96
N ALA A 46 -10.28 -10.04 -3.75
CA ALA A 46 -9.88 -10.28 -5.13
C ALA A 46 -10.91 -9.64 -6.05
N ILE A 47 -10.61 -8.46 -6.58
CA ILE A 47 -11.54 -7.61 -7.31
C ILE A 47 -11.09 -7.48 -8.75
N CYS A 48 -11.97 -7.85 -9.68
CA CYS A 48 -11.71 -7.83 -11.10
C CYS A 48 -11.58 -6.40 -11.61
N THR A 49 -10.52 -6.15 -12.36
CA THR A 49 -10.44 -4.92 -13.16
C THR A 49 -11.45 -4.98 -14.30
N SER A 50 -11.71 -3.85 -14.96
CA SER A 50 -12.52 -3.84 -16.19
C SER A 50 -11.97 -4.80 -17.25
N LEU A 51 -10.65 -4.99 -17.30
CA LEU A 51 -10.02 -6.00 -18.15
C LEU A 51 -10.33 -7.42 -17.65
N GLY A 52 -10.17 -7.70 -16.35
CA GLY A 52 -10.48 -9.01 -15.78
C GLY A 52 -11.94 -9.44 -15.98
N ARG A 53 -12.90 -8.51 -15.91
CA ARG A 53 -14.33 -8.80 -16.17
C ARG A 53 -14.57 -9.30 -17.60
N SER A 54 -13.76 -8.85 -18.57
CA SER A 54 -13.82 -9.37 -19.96
C SER A 54 -13.33 -10.83 -20.08
N PHE A 55 -12.63 -11.36 -19.07
CA PHE A 55 -12.13 -12.73 -18.99
C PHE A 55 -12.91 -13.61 -17.99
N ASN A 56 -14.16 -13.28 -17.66
CA ASN A 56 -14.99 -14.00 -16.69
C ASN A 56 -14.35 -14.09 -15.29
N CYS A 57 -13.60 -13.08 -14.88
CA CYS A 57 -13.20 -12.93 -13.49
C CYS A 57 -14.45 -12.68 -12.61
N THR A 58 -14.41 -13.13 -11.36
CA THR A 58 -15.46 -12.88 -10.36
C THR A 58 -14.86 -12.31 -9.09
N ASP A 59 -15.46 -11.20 -8.63
CA ASP A 59 -15.13 -10.54 -7.38
C ASP A 59 -15.40 -11.47 -6.20
N ARG A 60 -14.47 -11.58 -5.24
CA ARG A 60 -14.64 -12.46 -4.05
C ARG A 60 -13.67 -12.12 -2.93
N LEU A 61 -14.02 -12.56 -1.73
CA LEU A 61 -13.10 -12.59 -0.60
C LEU A 61 -12.31 -13.89 -0.61
N LEU A 62 -11.01 -13.79 -0.36
CA LEU A 62 -10.10 -14.92 -0.21
C LEU A 62 -9.78 -15.08 1.27
N ASP A 63 -10.19 -16.20 1.86
CA ASP A 63 -9.93 -16.48 3.27
C ASP A 63 -8.44 -16.73 3.52
N TRP A 64 -7.94 -16.14 4.60
CA TRP A 64 -6.61 -16.44 5.11
C TRP A 64 -6.48 -17.93 5.51
N PRO A 65 -5.29 -18.54 5.39
CA PRO A 65 -5.14 -19.98 5.65
C PRO A 65 -5.52 -20.41 7.08
N ASP A 66 -5.32 -19.53 8.07
CA ASP A 66 -5.71 -19.78 9.47
C ASP A 66 -7.10 -19.20 9.76
N LEU A 67 -8.12 -20.04 9.55
CA LEU A 67 -9.53 -19.68 9.77
C LEU A 67 -9.87 -19.35 11.23
N SER A 68 -8.99 -19.67 12.19
CA SER A 68 -9.18 -19.26 13.59
C SER A 68 -9.09 -17.74 13.79
N LEU A 69 -8.60 -17.03 12.77
CA LEU A 69 -8.41 -15.58 12.77
C LEU A 69 -9.57 -14.78 12.15
N ASN A 70 -10.55 -15.42 11.50
CA ASN A 70 -11.65 -14.75 10.76
C ASN A 70 -12.56 -13.80 11.58
N LYS A 71 -12.37 -13.72 12.91
CA LYS A 71 -13.09 -12.79 13.81
C LYS A 71 -12.17 -11.79 14.52
N LYS A 72 -10.89 -11.77 14.14
CA LYS A 72 -9.89 -10.86 14.68
C LYS A 72 -9.56 -9.82 13.62
N LYS A 73 -9.16 -8.64 14.08
CA LYS A 73 -8.49 -7.66 13.23
C LYS A 73 -7.15 -8.23 12.76
N SER A 74 -6.91 -8.13 11.46
CA SER A 74 -5.65 -8.48 10.82
C SER A 74 -4.57 -7.46 11.14
N GLY A 75 -4.91 -6.18 11.18
CA GLY A 75 -3.95 -5.07 11.20
C GLY A 75 -3.04 -5.12 9.97
N PHE A 76 -3.53 -5.62 8.84
CA PHE A 76 -2.79 -5.57 7.58
C PHE A 76 -2.84 -4.16 7.06
N GLU A 77 -1.68 -3.59 6.74
CA GLU A 77 -1.60 -2.24 6.19
C GLU A 77 -1.11 -2.28 4.75
N GLY A 78 0.16 -2.63 4.51
CA GLY A 78 0.73 -2.66 3.17
C GLY A 78 0.72 -4.03 2.47
N MET A 79 0.75 -4.02 1.13
CA MET A 79 0.92 -5.20 0.30
C MET A 79 1.85 -4.92 -0.89
N ALA A 80 2.75 -5.87 -1.19
CA ALA A 80 3.66 -5.78 -2.33
C ALA A 80 3.63 -7.05 -3.19
N TYR A 81 3.89 -6.92 -4.49
CA TYR A 81 4.03 -8.07 -5.40
C TYR A 81 5.50 -8.33 -5.75
N ASN A 82 5.95 -9.58 -5.61
CA ASN A 82 7.27 -10.02 -6.06
C ASN A 82 7.18 -10.69 -7.43
N PRO A 83 7.53 -9.99 -8.52
CA PRO A 83 7.46 -10.54 -9.88
C PRO A 83 8.45 -11.68 -10.14
N MET A 84 9.53 -11.80 -9.34
CA MET A 84 10.57 -12.80 -9.53
C MET A 84 10.13 -14.21 -9.09
N SER A 85 9.35 -14.29 -8.02
CA SER A 85 8.81 -15.54 -7.46
C SER A 85 7.33 -15.74 -7.75
N GLY A 86 6.61 -14.67 -8.14
CA GLY A 86 5.15 -14.68 -8.20
C GLY A 86 4.48 -14.74 -6.82
N THR A 87 5.21 -14.38 -5.75
CA THR A 87 4.67 -14.28 -4.38
C THR A 87 4.22 -12.86 -4.10
N TYR A 88 3.43 -12.70 -3.04
CA TYR A 88 3.02 -11.41 -2.51
C TYR A 88 3.54 -11.28 -1.08
N PHE A 89 3.81 -10.05 -0.67
CA PHE A 89 4.11 -9.71 0.71
C PHE A 89 2.92 -8.93 1.28
N VAL A 90 2.51 -9.26 2.50
CA VAL A 90 1.50 -8.51 3.26
C VAL A 90 2.12 -8.15 4.59
N VAL A 91 2.08 -6.89 4.98
CA VAL A 91 2.59 -6.45 6.29
C VAL A 91 1.45 -6.26 7.26
N GLN A 92 1.61 -6.81 8.45
CA GLN A 92 0.84 -6.45 9.63
C GLN A 92 1.57 -5.34 10.38
N GLU A 93 0.90 -4.20 10.59
CA GLU A 93 1.45 -2.89 10.97
C GLU A 93 2.51 -3.00 12.07
N ALA A 94 2.07 -3.44 13.24
CA ALA A 94 2.84 -3.46 14.47
C ALA A 94 2.26 -4.52 15.41
N ILE A 95 3.05 -5.52 15.76
CA ILE A 95 2.72 -6.52 16.77
C ILE A 95 3.57 -6.34 18.02
N GLU A 96 2.97 -6.47 19.20
CA GLU A 96 3.71 -6.44 20.46
C GLU A 96 4.67 -7.63 20.51
N THR A 97 5.95 -7.35 20.76
CA THR A 97 6.96 -8.38 20.95
C THR A 97 6.92 -8.93 22.38
N ASN A 98 7.75 -9.94 22.66
CA ASN A 98 7.94 -10.43 24.04
C ASN A 98 8.50 -9.35 24.99
N THR A 99 9.00 -8.23 24.46
CA THR A 99 9.41 -7.06 25.24
C THR A 99 8.24 -6.10 25.29
N LYS A 100 7.73 -5.83 26.50
CA LYS A 100 6.59 -4.95 26.71
C LYS A 100 6.82 -3.56 26.08
N ASN A 101 5.80 -3.03 25.41
CA ASN A 101 5.84 -1.73 24.71
C ASN A 101 6.90 -1.64 23.60
N LEU A 102 7.29 -2.78 23.02
CA LEU A 102 8.14 -2.82 21.84
C LEU A 102 7.37 -3.53 20.73
N TYR A 103 7.15 -2.82 19.63
CA TYR A 103 6.34 -3.30 18.53
C TYR A 103 7.19 -3.49 17.28
N LYS A 104 6.84 -4.48 16.46
CA LYS A 104 7.51 -4.79 15.19
C LYS A 104 6.49 -5.15 14.14
N ALA A 105 6.77 -4.78 12.89
CA ALA A 105 5.96 -5.23 11.77
C ALA A 105 6.18 -6.74 11.54
N ASN A 106 5.12 -7.45 11.16
CA ASN A 106 5.21 -8.84 10.73
C ASN A 106 4.88 -8.94 9.24
N VAL A 107 5.84 -9.42 8.44
CA VAL A 107 5.67 -9.53 6.99
C VAL A 107 5.41 -10.98 6.63
N PHE A 108 4.25 -11.23 6.02
CA PHE A 108 3.84 -12.51 5.49
C PHE A 108 4.21 -12.59 4.02
N GLU A 109 4.90 -13.65 3.60
CA GLU A 109 5.03 -14.01 2.19
C GLU A 109 3.95 -15.03 1.84
N ILE A 110 3.16 -14.77 0.82
CA ILE A 110 2.01 -15.59 0.42
C ILE A 110 2.01 -15.89 -1.08
N ILE A 111 1.35 -16.99 -1.46
CA ILE A 111 0.91 -17.25 -2.84
C ILE A 111 -0.60 -17.12 -2.89
N ILE A 112 -1.11 -16.46 -3.93
CA ILE A 112 -2.54 -16.32 -4.18
C ILE A 112 -2.91 -17.08 -5.46
N ASN A 113 -3.77 -18.09 -5.31
CA ASN A 113 -4.38 -18.87 -6.38
C ASN A 113 -5.90 -18.85 -6.20
N PRO A 114 -6.63 -17.87 -6.77
CA PRO A 114 -8.06 -17.71 -6.51
C PRO A 114 -8.92 -18.91 -6.91
N LYS A 115 -8.41 -19.80 -7.76
CA LYS A 115 -9.14 -20.99 -8.23
C LYS A 115 -9.02 -22.19 -7.29
N ASP A 116 -8.09 -22.15 -6.34
CA ASP A 116 -7.85 -23.25 -5.41
C ASP A 116 -8.88 -23.23 -4.27
N SER A 117 -9.16 -24.39 -3.67
CA SER A 117 -10.03 -24.48 -2.49
C SER A 117 -9.47 -23.74 -1.27
N THR A 118 -8.15 -23.54 -1.25
CA THR A 118 -7.43 -22.75 -0.26
C THR A 118 -6.66 -21.69 -1.04
N PRO A 119 -7.28 -20.54 -1.32
CA PRO A 119 -6.78 -19.62 -2.34
C PRO A 119 -5.52 -18.87 -1.90
N ILE A 120 -5.27 -18.78 -0.60
CA ILE A 120 -4.05 -18.19 -0.06
C ILE A 120 -3.20 -19.32 0.52
N ARG A 121 -1.89 -19.31 0.25
CA ARG A 121 -0.92 -20.19 0.90
C ARG A 121 0.16 -19.35 1.55
N LEU A 122 0.30 -19.48 2.86
CA LEU A 122 1.42 -18.89 3.59
C LEU A 122 2.73 -19.59 3.21
N VAL A 123 3.72 -18.82 2.77
CA VAL A 123 5.08 -19.29 2.51
C VAL A 123 5.91 -19.17 3.78
N GLU A 124 5.95 -17.96 4.36
CA GLU A 124 6.72 -17.66 5.57
C GLU A 124 6.15 -16.40 6.24
N SER A 125 6.45 -16.21 7.53
CA SER A 125 6.11 -15.03 8.32
C SER A 125 7.37 -14.59 9.05
N CYS A 126 7.85 -13.37 8.78
CA CYS A 126 9.11 -12.86 9.29
C CYS A 126 8.92 -11.48 9.90
N LEU A 127 9.44 -11.27 11.11
CA LEU A 127 9.42 -9.95 11.73
C LEU A 127 10.41 -9.02 11.05
N ALA A 128 10.00 -7.76 10.86
CA ALA A 128 10.92 -6.69 10.55
C ALA A 128 11.65 -6.28 11.83
N ASN A 129 12.98 -6.26 11.79
CA ASN A 129 13.82 -5.81 12.91
C ASN A 129 13.91 -4.28 12.95
N TRP A 130 12.75 -3.65 12.95
CA TRP A 130 12.55 -2.22 13.13
C TRP A 130 11.57 -2.03 14.28
N ASP A 131 11.98 -1.23 15.27
CA ASP A 131 11.21 -1.05 16.49
C ASP A 131 10.28 0.16 16.37
N PHE A 132 8.99 -0.06 16.59
CA PHE A 132 7.98 0.99 16.64
C PHE A 132 7.62 1.34 18.09
N GLY A 133 7.24 2.60 18.29
CA GLY A 133 6.93 3.15 19.61
C GLY A 133 5.52 2.89 20.14
N SER A 134 4.61 2.44 19.28
CA SER A 134 3.23 2.04 19.61
C SER A 134 2.71 0.95 18.67
N ASP A 135 1.55 0.38 19.00
CA ASP A 135 0.84 -0.68 18.25
C ASP A 135 0.04 -0.17 17.05
N ASN A 136 -0.12 1.14 16.94
CA ASN A 136 -0.83 1.83 15.86
C ASN A 136 0.09 2.77 15.08
N LYS A 137 1.38 2.41 15.04
CA LYS A 137 2.39 3.09 14.24
C LYS A 137 3.27 2.01 13.61
N GLY A 138 3.25 1.90 12.28
CA GLY A 138 4.09 0.93 11.59
C GLY A 138 4.42 1.30 10.17
N PHE A 139 4.51 0.27 9.33
CA PHE A 139 4.59 0.43 7.89
C PHE A 139 3.18 0.42 7.30
N GLU A 140 2.77 1.55 6.72
CA GLU A 140 1.46 1.71 6.06
C GLU A 140 1.51 1.19 4.63
N GLY A 141 2.58 1.52 3.93
CA GLY A 141 2.82 1.07 2.57
C GLY A 141 3.99 0.09 2.49
N LEU A 142 3.88 -0.87 1.57
CA LEU A 142 4.94 -1.83 1.28
C LEU A 142 5.17 -1.92 -0.23
N GLU A 143 6.44 -1.87 -0.66
CA GLU A 143 6.76 -2.04 -2.08
C GLU A 143 7.98 -2.94 -2.28
N PHE A 144 7.99 -3.72 -3.36
CA PHE A 144 9.08 -4.60 -3.71
C PHE A 144 10.00 -3.97 -4.75
N VAL A 145 11.31 -4.05 -4.51
CA VAL A 145 12.32 -3.55 -5.45
C VAL A 145 13.43 -4.57 -5.68
N PHE A 146 13.94 -4.60 -6.91
CA PHE A 146 15.09 -5.38 -7.32
C PHE A 146 16.23 -4.44 -7.69
N HIS A 147 17.35 -4.58 -6.98
CA HIS A 147 18.57 -3.82 -7.21
C HIS A 147 19.42 -4.55 -8.25
N ARG A 148 19.46 -4.05 -9.48
CA ARG A 148 20.13 -4.69 -10.62
C ARG A 148 21.62 -4.85 -10.42
N SER A 149 22.29 -3.84 -9.89
CA SER A 149 23.76 -3.83 -9.76
C SER A 149 24.26 -4.92 -8.82
N SER A 150 23.49 -5.25 -7.78
CA SER A 150 23.84 -6.30 -6.81
C SER A 150 23.11 -7.63 -7.04
N GLY A 151 22.02 -7.61 -7.82
CA GLY A 151 21.11 -8.75 -7.96
C GLY A 151 20.29 -9.06 -6.71
N GLN A 152 20.22 -8.12 -5.76
CA GLN A 152 19.53 -8.28 -4.48
C GLN A 152 18.10 -7.74 -4.55
N THR A 153 17.20 -8.35 -3.80
CA THR A 153 15.82 -7.86 -3.63
C THR A 153 15.64 -7.22 -2.27
N TYR A 154 14.82 -6.18 -2.21
CA TYR A 154 14.47 -5.47 -0.98
C TYR A 154 12.96 -5.22 -0.90
N LEU A 155 12.48 -4.99 0.32
CA LEU A 155 11.19 -4.37 0.58
C LEU A 155 11.41 -2.93 1.04
N LEU A 156 10.57 -2.03 0.55
CA LEU A 156 10.46 -0.65 1.01
C LEU A 156 9.26 -0.59 1.95
N GLY A 157 9.51 -0.29 3.23
CA GLY A 157 8.46 0.01 4.20
C GLY A 157 8.29 1.51 4.35
N LEU A 158 7.13 2.04 3.94
CA LEU A 158 6.75 3.44 4.15
C LEU A 158 6.19 3.60 5.55
N CYS A 159 6.78 4.48 6.35
CA CYS A 159 6.29 4.77 7.69
C CYS A 159 5.11 5.75 7.66
N GLU A 160 4.06 5.48 8.45
CA GLU A 160 2.90 6.37 8.62
C GLU A 160 3.31 7.77 9.08
N ALA A 161 4.11 7.79 10.14
CA ALA A 161 4.56 8.99 10.79
C ALA A 161 5.89 9.46 10.20
N ASN A 162 6.04 10.78 10.14
CA ASN A 162 7.31 11.43 9.82
C ASN A 162 8.46 10.85 10.69
N LYS A 163 9.61 10.58 10.07
CA LYS A 163 10.80 9.93 10.64
C LYS A 163 10.57 8.52 11.23
N CYS A 164 9.42 7.89 10.98
CA CYS A 164 8.97 6.69 11.71
C CYS A 164 8.88 6.92 13.24
N ASP A 165 8.66 8.16 13.68
CA ASP A 165 8.55 8.53 15.10
C ASP A 165 7.31 9.39 15.35
N HIS A 166 6.35 8.83 16.08
CA HIS A 166 5.11 9.46 16.52
C HIS A 166 5.31 10.70 17.41
N LYS A 167 6.51 10.94 17.97
CA LYS A 167 6.82 12.12 18.78
C LYS A 167 7.40 13.28 17.96
N SER A 168 7.66 13.06 16.68
CA SER A 168 8.21 14.06 15.79
C SER A 168 7.12 15.04 15.34
N ALA A 169 7.16 16.28 15.81
CA ALA A 169 6.24 17.34 15.40
C ALA A 169 6.57 17.98 14.03
N SER A 170 7.42 17.33 13.22
CA SER A 170 7.90 17.87 11.94
C SER A 170 7.12 17.29 10.76
N ASN A 171 6.27 18.09 10.11
CA ASN A 171 5.43 17.69 8.98
C ASN A 171 6.19 17.65 7.64
N ASN A 172 7.39 17.07 7.57
CA ASN A 172 8.25 17.22 6.38
C ASN A 172 9.35 16.16 6.20
N ASP A 173 9.22 14.99 6.83
CA ASP A 173 10.28 13.98 6.88
C ASP A 173 9.69 12.56 6.71
N GLY A 174 8.88 12.36 5.69
CA GLY A 174 8.41 11.01 5.32
C GLY A 174 9.61 10.09 5.15
N ARG A 175 9.48 8.83 5.59
CA ARG A 175 10.62 7.91 5.64
C ARG A 175 10.27 6.57 5.06
N ILE A 176 11.21 6.05 4.27
CA ILE A 176 11.19 4.70 3.77
C ILE A 176 12.35 3.93 4.38
N VAL A 177 12.05 2.75 4.92
CA VAL A 177 13.03 1.79 5.44
C VAL A 177 13.26 0.73 4.37
N VAL A 178 14.53 0.53 3.98
CA VAL A 178 14.92 -0.51 3.04
C VAL A 178 15.25 -1.77 3.84
N LEU A 179 14.49 -2.83 3.56
CA LEU A 179 14.52 -4.08 4.28
C LEU A 179 15.06 -5.20 3.40
N GLU A 180 16.01 -5.97 3.92
CA GLU A 180 16.57 -7.15 3.27
C GLU A 180 16.15 -8.43 4.02
N LYS A 181 15.63 -9.42 3.30
CA LYS A 181 15.24 -10.70 3.90
C LYS A 181 16.48 -11.49 4.34
N LYS A 182 16.51 -11.92 5.59
CA LYS A 182 17.42 -12.96 6.09
C LYS A 182 16.66 -14.25 6.26
N THR A 183 17.06 -15.27 5.51
CA THR A 183 16.44 -16.60 5.56
C THR A 183 16.64 -17.24 6.93
N ALA A 184 15.63 -18.00 7.38
CA ALA A 184 15.74 -18.79 8.59
C ALA A 184 16.96 -19.73 8.56
N THR A 185 17.58 -19.92 9.71
CA THR A 185 18.66 -20.89 9.94
C THR A 185 18.26 -21.81 11.09
N THR A 186 19.05 -22.84 11.37
CA THR A 186 18.80 -23.71 12.53
C THR A 186 18.86 -22.98 13.88
N LYS A 187 19.39 -21.75 13.92
CA LYS A 187 19.59 -20.96 15.15
C LYS A 187 18.74 -19.70 15.23
N LYS A 188 18.23 -19.21 14.10
CA LYS A 188 17.51 -17.93 14.03
C LYS A 188 16.32 -18.07 13.08
N PRO A 189 15.13 -17.57 13.45
CA PRO A 189 14.02 -17.46 12.51
C PRO A 189 14.40 -16.51 11.37
N CYS A 190 13.60 -16.51 10.31
CA CYS A 190 13.74 -15.49 9.29
C CYS A 190 13.44 -14.09 9.86
N SER A 191 13.99 -13.07 9.23
CA SER A 191 13.77 -11.67 9.58
C SER A 191 13.88 -10.78 8.35
N TRP A 192 13.29 -9.61 8.43
CA TRP A 192 13.56 -8.49 7.53
C TRP A 192 14.48 -7.51 8.27
N GLU A 193 15.71 -7.36 7.82
CA GLU A 193 16.70 -6.49 8.46
C GLU A 193 16.75 -5.14 7.76
N PRO A 194 16.71 -4.01 8.49
CA PRO A 194 16.94 -2.71 7.91
C PRO A 194 18.40 -2.60 7.44
N VAL A 195 18.59 -2.26 6.17
CA VAL A 195 19.93 -2.07 5.58
C VAL A 195 20.24 -0.61 5.25
N SER A 196 19.20 0.20 5.06
CA SER A 196 19.29 1.64 4.84
C SER A 196 17.93 2.30 5.08
N THR A 197 17.93 3.63 5.05
CA THR A 197 16.73 4.46 5.01
C THR A 197 16.96 5.60 4.04
N PHE A 198 15.90 6.08 3.40
CA PHE A 198 15.91 7.36 2.70
C PHE A 198 14.61 8.10 3.01
N ASP A 199 14.68 9.42 2.93
CA ASP A 199 13.55 10.29 3.24
C ASP A 199 12.83 10.68 1.94
N LEU A 200 11.52 10.90 2.02
CA LEU A 200 10.78 11.51 0.92
C LEU A 200 11.29 12.94 0.68
N PRO A 201 11.23 13.45 -0.57
CA PRO A 201 11.64 14.81 -0.85
C PRO A 201 10.94 15.80 0.06
N SER A 202 11.66 16.82 0.53
CA SER A 202 11.13 17.82 1.46
C SER A 202 9.93 18.59 0.93
N SER A 203 9.66 18.56 -0.38
CA SER A 203 8.43 19.09 -0.98
C SER A 203 7.16 18.32 -0.61
N VAL A 204 7.28 17.08 -0.14
CA VAL A 204 6.16 16.21 0.26
C VAL A 204 5.80 16.50 1.72
N TYR A 205 4.96 17.52 1.92
CA TYR A 205 4.49 17.96 3.23
C TYR A 205 3.15 17.29 3.57
N PHE A 206 3.16 15.97 3.75
CA PHE A 206 1.98 15.25 4.24
C PHE A 206 1.97 15.16 5.77
N ASN A 207 0.77 15.22 6.34
CA ASN A 207 0.56 15.06 7.77
C ASN A 207 0.78 13.60 8.17
N ASP A 208 0.26 12.68 7.36
CA ASP A 208 0.39 11.23 7.45
C ASP A 208 0.68 10.63 6.06
N TYR A 209 1.38 9.50 6.01
CA TYR A 209 1.62 8.79 4.76
C TYR A 209 0.84 7.48 4.80
N SER A 210 0.08 7.17 3.75
CA SER A 210 -0.80 6.00 3.75
C SER A 210 -0.32 4.86 2.85
N ALA A 211 0.17 5.13 1.65
CA ALA A 211 0.70 4.06 0.80
C ALA A 211 1.78 4.53 -0.18
N ILE A 212 2.52 3.57 -0.71
CA ILE A 212 3.53 3.73 -1.75
C ILE A 212 3.30 2.71 -2.85
N SER A 213 3.45 3.13 -4.10
CA SER A 213 3.50 2.19 -5.23
C SER A 213 4.46 2.65 -6.31
N ILE A 214 5.23 1.71 -6.85
CA ILE A 214 6.14 1.90 -7.96
C ILE A 214 5.49 1.44 -9.26
N TYR A 215 5.62 2.25 -10.30
CA TYR A 215 5.19 1.88 -11.63
C TYR A 215 6.15 0.86 -12.23
N HIS A 216 5.80 -0.42 -12.10
CA HIS A 216 6.57 -1.52 -12.68
C HIS A 216 6.21 -1.69 -14.17
N GLN A 217 7.17 -1.39 -15.04
CA GLN A 217 7.13 -1.81 -16.46
C GLN A 217 7.61 -3.27 -16.57
N GLU A 218 7.31 -3.95 -17.68
CA GLU A 218 7.77 -5.34 -17.89
C GLU A 218 9.30 -5.51 -17.72
N SER A 219 10.07 -4.46 -18.04
CA SER A 219 11.52 -4.46 -17.87
C SER A 219 11.97 -4.29 -16.43
N HIS A 220 11.13 -3.76 -15.52
CA HIS A 220 11.49 -3.30 -14.17
C HIS A 220 12.71 -2.35 -14.19
N GLU A 221 12.79 -1.49 -15.19
CA GLU A 221 13.89 -0.51 -15.32
C GLU A 221 13.66 0.69 -14.40
N LEU A 222 14.77 1.16 -13.82
CA LEU A 222 14.85 2.40 -13.06
C LEU A 222 15.67 3.43 -13.87
N PRO A 223 15.37 4.74 -13.75
CA PRO A 223 14.34 5.31 -12.90
C PRO A 223 12.92 5.04 -13.43
N THR A 224 11.95 4.94 -12.52
CA THR A 224 10.52 4.83 -12.85
C THR A 224 9.68 5.64 -11.88
N TYR A 225 8.39 5.79 -12.17
CA TYR A 225 7.49 6.57 -11.33
C TYR A 225 7.18 5.88 -10.01
N VAL A 226 7.09 6.69 -8.95
CA VAL A 226 6.56 6.30 -7.65
C VAL A 226 5.34 7.18 -7.34
N ALA A 227 4.34 6.61 -6.69
CA ALA A 227 3.20 7.31 -6.12
C ALA A 227 3.22 7.13 -4.60
N VAL A 228 2.98 8.19 -3.85
CA VAL A 228 2.79 8.16 -2.40
C VAL A 228 1.53 8.94 -2.03
N THR A 229 0.72 8.40 -1.14
CA THR A 229 -0.56 9.01 -0.74
C THR A 229 -0.54 9.50 0.70
N SER A 230 -1.47 10.41 0.99
CA SER A 230 -1.83 10.83 2.35
C SER A 230 -3.34 10.88 2.48
N GLN A 231 -3.83 10.24 3.54
CA GLN A 231 -5.23 10.25 3.92
C GLN A 231 -5.64 11.66 4.37
N GLU A 232 -4.96 12.23 5.38
CA GLU A 232 -5.33 13.53 5.95
C GLU A 232 -5.28 14.66 4.93
N ASN A 233 -4.32 14.63 4.01
CA ASN A 233 -4.19 15.66 2.98
C ASN A 233 -5.13 15.43 1.79
N SER A 234 -5.66 14.21 1.60
CA SER A 234 -6.40 13.81 0.39
C SER A 234 -5.59 14.11 -0.89
N GLN A 235 -4.31 13.73 -0.88
CA GLN A 235 -3.31 14.08 -1.89
C GLN A 235 -2.48 12.87 -2.32
N VAL A 236 -1.94 12.97 -3.53
CA VAL A 236 -0.99 12.00 -4.09
C VAL A 236 0.25 12.75 -4.58
N TRP A 237 1.41 12.37 -4.07
CA TRP A 237 2.70 12.78 -4.62
C TRP A 237 3.14 11.77 -5.67
N ILE A 238 3.58 12.25 -6.83
CA ILE A 238 4.26 11.44 -7.85
C ILE A 238 5.73 11.85 -7.86
N GLY A 239 6.63 10.92 -8.13
CA GLY A 239 8.05 11.19 -8.25
C GLY A 239 8.75 10.15 -9.10
N LEU A 240 10.07 10.14 -9.03
CA LEU A 240 10.91 9.08 -9.56
C LEU A 240 11.59 8.36 -8.41
N ILE A 241 11.76 7.06 -8.58
CA ILE A 241 12.70 6.25 -7.81
C ILE A 241 13.84 5.84 -8.72
N GLU A 242 15.07 5.98 -8.24
CA GLU A 242 16.29 5.59 -8.95
C GLU A 242 17.12 4.59 -8.15
N GLU A 243 17.97 3.83 -8.84
CA GLU A 243 18.90 2.87 -8.23
C GLU A 243 20.25 3.54 -7.98
N LEU A 244 20.85 3.31 -6.81
CA LEU A 244 22.16 3.81 -6.42
C LEU A 244 23.11 2.64 -6.16
N ASP A 245 24.36 2.71 -6.64
CA ASP A 245 25.35 1.64 -6.46
C ASP A 245 25.71 1.32 -4.99
N GLN A 246 25.41 2.25 -4.08
CA GLN A 246 25.70 2.14 -2.64
C GLN A 246 24.48 2.56 -1.82
N ALA A 247 24.49 2.21 -0.53
CA ALA A 247 23.46 2.62 0.42
C ALA A 247 23.20 4.15 0.31
N PRO A 248 21.94 4.59 0.19
CA PRO A 248 20.72 3.85 0.53
C PRO A 248 20.18 2.84 -0.51
N PHE A 249 20.89 2.58 -1.61
CA PHE A 249 20.54 1.70 -2.75
C PHE A 249 19.43 2.23 -3.65
N PHE A 250 18.57 3.07 -3.10
CA PHE A 250 17.52 3.75 -3.83
C PHE A 250 17.40 5.18 -3.32
N ASP A 251 16.97 6.09 -4.18
CA ASP A 251 16.64 7.46 -3.81
C ASP A 251 15.36 7.91 -4.53
N LEU A 252 14.71 8.91 -3.97
CA LEU A 252 13.53 9.54 -4.54
C LEU A 252 13.85 10.94 -5.00
N SER A 253 13.44 11.25 -6.23
CA SER A 253 13.50 12.61 -6.76
C SER A 253 12.13 13.09 -7.21
N SER A 254 11.87 14.38 -7.00
CA SER A 254 10.67 15.01 -7.55
C SER A 254 10.83 15.19 -9.06
N LEU A 255 9.76 14.93 -9.82
CA LEU A 255 9.73 15.23 -11.26
C LEU A 255 9.84 16.73 -11.52
N ASP A 256 9.19 17.55 -10.68
CA ASP A 256 9.28 19.02 -10.61
C ASP A 256 8.60 19.58 -9.33
N LYS A 257 8.53 20.91 -9.16
CA LYS A 257 7.86 21.58 -8.01
C LYS A 257 6.33 21.35 -7.91
N SER A 258 5.69 20.78 -8.93
CA SER A 258 4.23 20.58 -9.00
C SER A 258 3.82 19.11 -9.06
N THR A 259 4.50 18.25 -8.31
CA THR A 259 4.27 16.79 -8.37
C THR A 259 3.36 16.26 -7.25
N ILE A 260 2.64 17.16 -6.57
CA ILE A 260 1.58 16.81 -5.62
C ILE A 260 0.25 17.14 -6.28
N TYR A 261 -0.64 16.16 -6.34
CA TYR A 261 -1.96 16.30 -6.91
C TYR A 261 -3.00 16.16 -5.80
N ASP A 262 -3.89 17.16 -5.71
CA ASP A 262 -5.14 16.98 -4.96
C ASP A 262 -6.01 15.91 -5.62
N LEU A 263 -6.55 15.03 -4.78
CA LEU A 263 -7.65 14.18 -5.19
C LEU A 263 -8.88 15.04 -5.52
N PRO A 264 -9.75 14.57 -6.42
CA PRO A 264 -10.94 15.31 -6.81
C PRO A 264 -11.76 15.76 -5.60
N ARG A 265 -12.27 16.99 -5.66
CA ARG A 265 -13.15 17.59 -4.64
C ARG A 265 -14.62 17.38 -5.02
N THR A 266 -15.54 17.60 -4.09
CA THR A 266 -16.99 17.44 -4.34
C THR A 266 -17.50 18.37 -5.44
N THR A 267 -16.96 19.59 -5.51
CA THR A 267 -17.24 20.58 -6.56
C THR A 267 -15.99 21.40 -6.87
N GLU A 268 -15.92 22.01 -8.06
CA GLU A 268 -14.86 22.97 -8.42
C GLU A 268 -15.18 24.41 -7.96
N THR A 269 -16.40 24.65 -7.46
CA THR A 269 -16.84 25.96 -7.00
C THR A 269 -16.43 26.19 -5.54
N ALA A 270 -15.75 27.30 -5.28
CA ALA A 270 -15.15 27.60 -3.97
C ALA A 270 -16.14 27.62 -2.79
N SER A 271 -17.45 27.80 -3.01
CA SER A 271 -18.45 27.82 -1.93
C SER A 271 -18.70 26.45 -1.30
N ASP A 272 -18.47 25.36 -2.04
CA ASP A 272 -18.86 23.99 -1.67
C ASP A 272 -17.77 22.97 -2.05
N CYS A 273 -16.50 23.41 -2.07
CA CYS A 273 -15.34 22.59 -2.41
C CYS A 273 -14.88 21.77 -1.19
N GLN A 274 -15.49 20.61 -0.97
CA GLN A 274 -15.14 19.71 0.12
C GLN A 274 -14.21 18.59 -0.35
N VAL A 275 -13.45 18.00 0.59
CA VAL A 275 -12.73 16.74 0.36
C VAL A 275 -13.76 15.70 -0.10
N LYS A 276 -13.49 14.98 -1.19
CA LYS A 276 -14.35 13.86 -1.63
C LYS A 276 -13.82 12.51 -1.15
N TYR A 277 -12.50 12.41 -1.01
CA TYR A 277 -11.77 11.21 -0.67
C TYR A 277 -11.16 11.38 0.73
N CYS A 278 -11.94 11.09 1.76
CA CYS A 278 -11.52 11.36 3.15
C CYS A 278 -10.60 10.29 3.72
N ASN A 279 -10.72 9.04 3.23
CA ASN A 279 -10.15 7.85 3.86
C ASN A 279 -9.35 7.02 2.86
N ILE A 280 -8.48 7.64 2.06
CA ILE A 280 -7.65 6.90 1.09
C ILE A 280 -6.43 6.34 1.79
N GLU A 281 -6.33 5.02 1.77
CA GLU A 281 -5.23 4.30 2.38
C GLU A 281 -4.24 3.78 1.34
N GLY A 282 -4.74 3.05 0.34
CA GLY A 282 -3.88 2.34 -0.61
C GLY A 282 -3.76 2.98 -1.99
N VAL A 283 -2.65 2.69 -2.68
CA VAL A 283 -2.43 3.10 -4.08
C VAL A 283 -1.75 1.99 -4.89
N ALA A 284 -2.18 1.82 -6.14
CA ALA A 284 -1.46 1.02 -7.12
C ALA A 284 -1.45 1.67 -8.49
N TRP A 285 -0.35 1.51 -9.23
CA TRP A 285 -0.32 1.87 -10.63
C TRP A 285 -1.06 0.85 -11.50
N ARG A 286 -1.97 1.33 -12.35
CA ARG A 286 -2.59 0.54 -13.42
C ARG A 286 -1.93 0.76 -14.78
N GLY A 287 -1.35 1.93 -14.97
CA GLY A 287 -0.63 2.36 -16.16
C GLY A 287 0.02 3.71 -15.91
N LYS A 288 0.85 4.21 -16.84
CA LYS A 288 1.65 5.45 -16.66
C LYS A 288 0.86 6.68 -16.18
N ASN A 289 -0.45 6.76 -16.42
CA ASN A 289 -1.28 7.89 -16.02
C ASN A 289 -2.52 7.50 -15.22
N GLN A 290 -2.58 6.27 -14.73
CA GLN A 290 -3.75 5.72 -14.05
C GLN A 290 -3.35 5.10 -12.72
N LEU A 291 -4.03 5.57 -11.67
CA LEU A 291 -3.90 5.02 -10.33
C LEU A 291 -5.20 4.34 -9.93
N ILE A 292 -5.03 3.27 -9.17
CA ILE A 292 -6.07 2.62 -8.38
C ILE A 292 -5.85 3.11 -6.96
N LEU A 293 -6.93 3.54 -6.31
CA LEU A 293 -6.93 3.89 -4.90
C LEU A 293 -7.92 2.99 -4.16
N VAL A 294 -7.63 2.69 -2.90
CA VAL A 294 -8.58 2.04 -2.01
C VAL A 294 -8.80 2.88 -0.77
N SER A 295 -10.00 2.77 -0.22
CA SER A 295 -10.40 3.58 0.93
C SER A 295 -10.90 2.76 2.10
N ASP A 296 -10.53 3.19 3.29
CA ASP A 296 -11.11 2.76 4.55
C ASP A 296 -12.56 3.26 4.69
N ARG A 297 -13.25 2.76 5.71
CA ARG A 297 -14.55 3.17 6.17
C ARG A 297 -14.49 4.55 6.81
N ALA A 298 -15.50 5.37 6.51
CA ALA A 298 -15.70 6.62 7.23
C ALA A 298 -16.08 6.38 8.69
N LYS A 299 -15.46 7.16 9.59
CA LYS A 299 -15.79 7.12 11.02
C LYS A 299 -17.20 7.66 11.25
N ASP A 300 -17.85 7.19 12.31
CA ASP A 300 -19.25 7.56 12.59
C ASP A 300 -19.43 9.07 12.90
N ASP A 301 -18.35 9.78 13.24
CA ASP A 301 -18.30 11.22 13.51
C ASP A 301 -17.77 12.08 12.34
N GLU A 302 -17.41 11.46 11.21
CA GLU A 302 -17.02 12.18 9.99
C GLU A 302 -18.23 12.78 9.27
N ASP A 303 -17.97 13.80 8.46
CA ASP A 303 -19.02 14.43 7.66
C ASP A 303 -19.60 13.44 6.64
N ILE A 304 -20.90 13.56 6.38
CA ILE A 304 -21.65 12.62 5.52
C ILE A 304 -21.06 12.44 4.12
N HIS A 305 -20.37 13.46 3.59
CA HIS A 305 -19.74 13.40 2.27
C HIS A 305 -18.56 12.41 2.21
N CYS A 306 -17.97 12.06 3.35
CA CYS A 306 -16.89 11.07 3.43
C CYS A 306 -17.39 9.64 3.18
N ILE A 307 -18.69 9.38 3.35
CA ILE A 307 -19.30 8.06 3.11
C ILE A 307 -19.39 7.75 1.62
N ASP A 308 -19.46 8.77 0.74
CA ASP A 308 -19.65 8.56 -0.70
C ASP A 308 -18.51 7.74 -1.34
N LYS A 309 -17.31 7.85 -0.79
CA LYS A 309 -16.09 7.23 -1.30
C LYS A 309 -15.46 6.23 -0.35
N ASP A 310 -16.07 5.93 0.79
CA ASP A 310 -15.55 4.97 1.74
C ASP A 310 -15.63 3.52 1.21
N GLN A 311 -14.87 2.61 1.81
CA GLN A 311 -15.00 1.15 1.59
C GLN A 311 -15.10 0.74 0.11
N SER A 312 -14.21 1.29 -0.72
CA SER A 312 -14.31 1.17 -2.16
C SER A 312 -12.96 1.16 -2.85
N VAL A 313 -12.94 0.65 -4.08
CA VAL A 313 -11.86 0.82 -5.05
C VAL A 313 -12.22 1.94 -6.02
N HIS A 314 -11.26 2.81 -6.32
CA HIS A 314 -11.44 4.00 -7.17
C HIS A 314 -10.38 4.06 -8.27
N TYR A 315 -10.76 4.48 -9.47
CA TYR A 315 -9.80 4.75 -10.54
C TYR A 315 -9.70 6.25 -10.79
N VAL A 316 -8.47 6.77 -10.71
CA VAL A 316 -8.17 8.18 -10.97
C VAL A 316 -7.12 8.32 -12.07
N VAL A 317 -7.18 9.44 -12.78
CA VAL A 317 -6.25 9.78 -13.86
C VAL A 317 -5.45 11.02 -13.46
N LEU A 318 -4.14 10.96 -13.70
CA LEU A 318 -3.24 12.09 -13.49
C LEU A 318 -3.52 13.19 -14.55
N PRO A 319 -3.55 14.48 -14.15
CA PRO A 319 -3.66 15.58 -15.09
C PRO A 319 -2.31 15.79 -15.79
N GLU A 320 -2.32 15.72 -17.12
CA GLU A 320 -1.16 15.75 -18.03
C GLU A 320 -0.34 14.44 -18.08
N HIS A 321 0.14 14.09 -19.28
CA HIS A 321 0.89 12.87 -19.52
C HIS A 321 2.25 12.99 -18.84
N LEU A 322 2.58 12.06 -17.94
CA LEU A 322 3.97 11.84 -17.57
C LEU A 322 4.75 11.61 -18.87
N THR A 323 5.60 12.56 -19.26
CA THR A 323 6.37 12.50 -20.50
C THR A 323 7.59 11.61 -20.28
N ASP A 324 7.87 10.76 -21.26
CA ASP A 324 9.10 9.94 -21.34
C ASP A 324 10.36 10.81 -21.44
#